data_AF-A0A4R9B5B6-F1
#
_entry.id   AF-A0A4R9B5B6-F1
#
_cell.length_a   1.000
_cell.length_b   1.000
_cell.length_c   1.000
_cell.angle_alpha   90.00
_cell.angle_beta   90.00
_cell.angle_gamma   90.00
#
_symmetry.space_group_name_H-M   'P 1'
#
loop_
_entity.id
_entity.type
_entity.pdbx_description
1 polymer ?
#
loop_
_entity_poly.entity_id
_entity_poly.type
_entity_poly.pdbx_seq_one_letter_code
_entity_poly.pdbx_strand_id
1 'polypeptide(L)' 'MSSFVALRRAIPACRNTAQSPRSRRDPISDRERVAAAQARVAADRLRGVTTEQWIVDLAKAVG' A
#
# COMPACT_ATOMS: atom_id res chain seq x y z
N MET A 1 22.59 33.95 -40.16
CA MET A 1 22.31 34.46 -38.81
C MET A 1 21.09 33.68 -38.32
N SER A 2 21.27 32.52 -37.68
CA SER A 2 21.33 32.32 -36.22
C SER A 2 20.13 32.98 -35.51
N SER A 3 19.34 32.37 -34.64
CA SER A 3 19.37 31.08 -33.95
C SER A 3 18.05 30.94 -33.17
N PHE A 4 17.60 29.70 -32.98
CA PHE A 4 16.97 29.17 -31.76
C PHE A 4 16.11 30.10 -30.88
N VAL A 5 14.78 29.96 -30.89
CA VAL A 5 13.93 29.98 -29.67
C VAL A 5 12.68 29.12 -29.95
N ALA A 6 12.77 27.83 -29.66
CA ALA A 6 12.08 27.17 -28.55
C ALA A 6 10.70 26.59 -28.89
N LEU A 7 10.79 25.36 -29.40
CA LEU A 7 9.96 24.20 -29.05
C LEU A 7 9.42 24.28 -27.61
N ARG A 8 8.26 24.91 -27.40
CA ARG A 8 7.49 24.79 -26.15
C ARG A 8 6.14 24.17 -26.45
N ARG A 9 6.22 22.84 -26.58
CA ARG A 9 5.32 21.86 -25.98
C ARG A 9 3.90 22.34 -25.73
N ALA A 10 3.02 21.87 -26.61
CA ALA A 10 1.71 21.38 -26.24
C ALA A 10 1.82 20.60 -24.91
N ILE A 11 1.37 21.20 -23.83
CA ILE A 11 0.91 20.47 -22.66
C ILE A 11 -0.54 20.89 -22.55
N PRO A 12 -1.51 20.10 -23.07
CA PRO A 12 -2.88 20.31 -22.67
C PRO A 12 -2.84 20.28 -21.14
N ALA A 13 -3.47 21.27 -20.51
CA ALA A 13 -3.64 21.27 -19.07
C ALA A 13 -4.42 20.01 -18.70
N CYS A 14 -3.73 18.89 -18.53
CA CYS A 14 -4.11 17.81 -17.67
C CYS A 14 -4.09 18.42 -16.28
N ARG A 15 -5.12 19.23 -16.01
CA ARG A 15 -5.53 19.61 -14.68
C ARG A 15 -5.84 18.28 -14.03
N ASN A 16 -4.81 17.70 -13.44
CA ASN A 16 -4.91 16.54 -12.60
C ASN A 16 -5.67 17.02 -11.37
N THR A 17 -6.99 17.17 -11.51
CA THR A 17 -7.90 16.89 -10.41
C THR A 17 -7.82 15.39 -10.17
N ALA A 18 -6.64 14.91 -9.77
CA ALA A 18 -6.55 13.88 -8.76
C ALA A 18 -7.14 14.53 -7.51
N GLN A 19 -8.48 14.64 -7.50
CA GLN A 19 -9.25 14.54 -6.29
C GLN A 19 -8.78 13.22 -5.68
N SER A 20 -7.77 13.34 -4.82
CA SER A 20 -7.33 12.27 -3.96
C SER A 20 -8.60 11.72 -3.31
N PRO A 21 -8.97 10.44 -3.52
CA PRO A 21 -10.16 9.89 -2.90
C PRO A 21 -9.89 9.78 -1.40
N ARG A 22 -10.08 10.90 -0.69
CA ARG A 22 -10.24 10.95 0.76
C ARG A 22 -11.63 10.39 1.08
N SER A 23 -11.85 9.09 0.89
CA SER A 23 -13.00 8.34 1.46
C SER A 23 -13.08 6.92 0.91
N ARG A 24 -12.11 6.09 1.26
CA ARG A 24 -12.38 4.68 1.61
C ARG A 24 -11.23 4.15 2.46
N ARG A 25 -11.14 4.68 3.68
CA ARG A 25 -10.59 3.85 4.76
C ARG A 25 -11.73 2.93 5.15
N ASP A 26 -11.92 1.86 4.39
CA ASP A 26 -12.70 0.74 4.91
C ASP A 26 -11.99 0.31 6.20
N PRO A 27 -12.68 0.24 7.35
CA PRO A 27 -12.07 -0.29 8.56
C PRO A 27 -11.64 -1.70 8.21
N ILE A 28 -10.32 -1.96 8.23
CA ILE A 28 -9.76 -3.29 7.97
C ILE A 28 -10.53 -4.24 8.87
N SER A 29 -11.27 -5.16 8.26
CA SER A 29 -12.09 -6.11 8.99
C SER A 29 -11.20 -6.98 9.87
N ASP A 30 -11.70 -7.48 11.00
CA ASP A 30 -10.90 -8.36 11.86
C ASP A 30 -10.38 -9.59 11.09
N ARG A 31 -11.15 -10.05 10.10
CA ARG A 31 -10.74 -11.11 9.18
C ARG A 31 -9.50 -10.73 8.35
N GLU A 32 -9.45 -9.51 7.82
CA GLU A 32 -8.28 -9.03 7.07
C GLU A 32 -7.06 -8.83 7.99
N ARG A 33 -7.28 -8.38 9.24
CA ARG A 33 -6.21 -8.27 10.24
C ARG A 33 -5.61 -9.64 10.58
N VAL A 34 -6.45 -10.64 10.77
CA VAL A 34 -6.04 -12.03 11.03
C VAL A 34 -5.31 -12.62 9.82
N ALA A 35 -5.83 -12.42 8.61
CA ALA A 35 -5.18 -12.88 7.39
C ALA A 35 -3.79 -12.25 7.20
N ALA A 36 -3.66 -10.94 7.49
CA ALA A 36 -2.37 -10.25 7.45
C ALA A 36 -1.39 -10.79 8.50
N ALA A 37 -1.85 -11.10 9.72
CA ALA A 37 -1.02 -11.71 10.75
C ALA A 37 -0.56 -13.13 10.36
N GLN A 38 -1.45 -13.96 9.81
CA GLN A 38 -1.10 -15.30 9.31
C GLN A 38 -0.06 -15.23 8.19
N ALA A 39 -0.23 -14.30 7.24
CA ALA A 39 0.75 -14.09 6.16
C ALA A 39 2.13 -13.67 6.70
N ARG A 40 2.15 -12.83 7.74
CA ARG A 40 3.39 -12.39 8.38
C ARG A 40 4.09 -13.53 9.13
N VAL A 41 3.35 -14.34 9.91
CA VAL A 41 3.88 -15.54 10.57
C VAL A 41 4.49 -16.51 9.54
N ALA A 42 3.81 -16.73 8.41
CA ALA A 42 4.32 -17.60 7.35
C ALA A 42 5.61 -17.05 6.72
N ALA A 43 5.66 -15.74 6.43
CA ALA A 43 6.83 -15.09 5.88
C ALA A 43 8.04 -15.13 6.84
N ASP A 44 7.81 -14.88 8.13
CA ASP A 44 8.85 -14.92 9.16
C ASP A 44 9.39 -16.35 9.36
N ARG A 45 8.51 -17.36 9.31
CA ARG A 45 8.90 -18.78 9.34
C ARG A 45 9.82 -19.15 8.18
N LEU A 46 9.52 -18.67 6.97
CA LEU A 46 10.37 -18.90 5.79
C LEU A 46 11.74 -18.20 5.91
N ARG A 47 11.77 -17.05 6.57
CA ARG A 47 13.00 -16.28 6.82
C ARG A 47 13.80 -16.78 8.03
N GLY A 48 13.25 -17.71 8.80
CA GLY A 48 13.84 -18.18 10.06
C GLY A 48 13.87 -17.11 11.16
N VAL A 49 12.97 -16.13 11.08
CA VAL A 49 12.87 -15.03 12.05
C VAL A 49 11.76 -15.34 13.05
N THR A 50 12.00 -14.98 14.32
CA THR A 50 10.99 -15.09 15.36
C THR A 50 9.88 -14.05 15.14
N THR A 51 8.65 -14.51 14.93
CA THR A 51 7.48 -13.63 14.91
C THR A 51 7.11 -13.19 16.33
N GLU A 52 6.73 -11.92 16.48
CA GLU A 52 6.28 -11.39 17.77
C GLU A 52 5.00 -12.10 18.26
N GLN A 53 4.93 -12.37 19.57
CA GLN A 53 3.87 -13.20 20.16
C GLN A 53 2.46 -12.63 19.91
N TRP A 54 2.28 -11.31 19.99
CA TRP A 54 0.97 -10.68 19.75
C TRP A 54 0.46 -10.87 18.32
N ILE A 55 1.35 -11.04 17.33
CA ILE A 55 1.00 -11.34 15.93
C ILE A 55 0.55 -12.79 15.82
N VAL A 56 1.24 -13.70 16.50
CA VAL A 56 0.87 -15.12 16.57
C VAL A 56 -0.50 -15.28 17.23
N ASP A 57 -0.75 -14.55 18.32
CA ASP A 57 -2.03 -14.57 19.03
C ASP A 57 -3.16 -14.01 18.14
N LEU A 58 -2.91 -12.91 17.42
CA LEU A 58 -3.85 -12.35 16.46
C LEU A 58 -4.15 -13.33 15.31
N ALA A 59 -3.13 -14.05 14.81
CA ALA A 59 -3.28 -15.03 13.73
C ALA A 59 -4.14 -16.25 14.15
N LYS A 60 -4.18 -16.56 15.46
CA LYS A 60 -4.94 -17.67 16.07
C LYS A 60 -6.33 -17.25 16.55
N ALA A 61 -6.64 -15.96 16.60
CA ALA A 61 -7.89 -15.42 17.16
C ALA A 61 -9.16 -15.82 16.38
N VAL A 62 -9.03 -16.46 15.22
CA VAL A 62 -10.15 -17.03 14.45
C VAL A 62 -10.05 -18.55 14.53
N GLY A 63 -10.60 -19.11 15.60
CA GLY A 63 -10.78 -20.54 15.85
C GLY A 63 -12.09 -20.76 16.58
#